data_AF-A0A349LKQ9-F1
#
_entry.id   AF-A0A349LKQ9-F1
#
_cell.length_a   1.000
_cell.length_b   1.000
_cell.length_c   1.000
_cell.angle_alpha   90.00
_cell.angle_beta   90.00
_cell.angle_gamma   90.00
#
_symmetry.space_group_name_H-M   'P 1'
#
loop_
_entity.id
_entity.type
_entity.pdbx_description
1 polymer ?
#
loop_
_entity_poly.entity_id
_entity_poly.type
_entity_poly.pdbx_seq_one_letter_code
_entity_poly.pdbx_strand_id
1 'polypeptide(L)'
;MASPVQVNFFVGYPGTLGASYMDYMIADRALIPKASQPFYAEKIAYLPETYQPNDRKRTRLEKRVSREEACLPQDGFVFCCFNNNFKITPQRLEMLAAIFKRVEDSL
;
A
#
# COMPACT_ATOMS: atom_id res chain seq x y z
N MET A 1 4.06 25.37 -20.91
CA MET A 1 3.11 24.77 -21.88
C MET A 1 2.56 23.51 -21.24
N ALA A 2 1.23 23.38 -21.14
CA ALA A 2 0.61 22.17 -20.60
C ALA A 2 0.69 21.04 -21.64
N SER A 3 0.96 19.81 -21.20
CA SER A 3 1.00 18.62 -22.06
C SER A 3 -0.40 18.34 -22.65
N PRO A 4 -0.51 17.90 -23.92
CA PRO A 4 -1.79 17.57 -24.55
C PRO A 4 -2.47 16.32 -23.97
N VAL A 5 -1.73 15.49 -23.23
CA VAL A 5 -2.27 14.37 -22.48
C VAL A 5 -1.71 14.42 -21.06
N GLN A 6 -2.59 14.37 -20.07
CA GLN A 6 -2.21 14.27 -18.66
C GLN A 6 -2.66 12.93 -18.11
N VAL A 7 -1.71 12.23 -17.49
CA VAL A 7 -1.94 10.90 -16.94
C VAL A 7 -1.69 10.94 -15.44
N ASN A 8 -2.70 10.59 -14.67
CA ASN A 8 -2.58 10.33 -13.25
C ASN A 8 -1.97 8.94 -13.03
N PHE A 9 -0.86 8.89 -12.32
CA PHE A 9 -0.26 7.63 -11.91
C PHE A 9 -0.72 7.31 -10.49
N PHE A 10 -1.41 6.17 -10.29
CA PHE A 10 -1.96 5.78 -8.98
C PHE A 10 -0.90 5.70 -7.86
N VAL A 11 0.38 5.62 -8.22
CA VAL A 11 1.51 5.66 -7.27
C VAL A 11 1.55 6.99 -6.49
N GLY A 12 1.12 8.10 -7.08
CA GLY A 12 1.12 9.42 -6.42
C GLY A 12 -0.10 9.66 -5.54
N TYR A 13 -1.29 9.26 -5.99
CA TYR A 13 -2.53 9.39 -5.24
C TYR A 13 -3.42 8.16 -5.46
N PRO A 14 -3.76 7.41 -4.39
CA PRO A 14 -4.56 6.21 -4.53
C PRO A 14 -6.07 6.53 -4.64
N GLY A 15 -6.46 7.27 -5.68
CA GLY A 15 -7.84 7.70 -5.91
C GLY A 15 -8.04 8.48 -7.20
N THR A 16 -9.30 8.73 -7.56
CA THR A 16 -9.67 9.68 -8.62
C THR A 16 -9.33 11.10 -8.18
N LEU A 17 -8.75 11.90 -9.07
CA LEU A 17 -8.55 13.32 -8.83
C LEU A 17 -9.85 14.12 -9.06
N GLY A 18 -10.85 13.52 -9.72
CA GLY A 18 -12.12 14.19 -10.05
C GLY A 18 -11.94 15.41 -10.95
N ALA A 19 -10.78 15.54 -11.59
CA ALA A 19 -10.36 16.71 -12.34
C ALA A 19 -10.58 16.51 -13.84
N SER A 20 -11.22 17.48 -14.49
CA SER A 20 -11.46 17.45 -15.94
C SER A 20 -10.19 17.59 -16.80
N TYR A 21 -9.06 17.96 -16.19
CA TYR A 21 -7.78 18.12 -16.87
C TYR A 21 -6.91 16.84 -16.87
N MET A 22 -7.33 15.77 -16.20
CA MET A 22 -6.65 14.48 -16.21
C MET A 22 -7.39 13.49 -17.11
N ASP A 23 -6.73 13.07 -18.19
CA ASP A 23 -7.36 12.25 -19.23
C ASP A 23 -7.37 10.77 -18.87
N TYR A 24 -6.26 10.27 -18.32
CA TYR A 24 -6.04 8.86 -18.07
C TYR A 24 -5.50 8.57 -16.67
N MET A 25 -5.75 7.36 -16.20
CA MET A 25 -5.25 6.85 -14.94
C MET A 25 -4.66 5.46 -15.12
N ILE A 26 -3.42 5.27 -14.68
CA ILE A 26 -2.76 3.96 -14.77
C ILE A 26 -3.05 3.16 -13.50
N ALA A 27 -3.64 1.97 -13.68
CA ALA A 27 -4.00 1.06 -12.59
C ALA A 27 -3.86 -0.41 -13.03
N ASP A 28 -4.08 -1.34 -12.11
CA ASP A 28 -4.20 -2.77 -12.42
C ASP A 28 -5.63 -3.27 -12.15
N ARG A 29 -5.92 -4.48 -12.62
CA ARG A 29 -7.25 -5.09 -12.50
C ARG A 29 -7.58 -5.56 -11.08
N ALA A 30 -6.56 -5.76 -10.25
CA ALA A 30 -6.73 -6.15 -8.86
C ALA A 30 -7.17 -4.96 -8.00
N LEU A 31 -6.62 -3.78 -8.29
CA LEU A 31 -6.89 -2.53 -7.61
C LEU A 31 -8.22 -1.91 -8.06
N ILE A 32 -8.45 -1.80 -9.37
CA ILE A 32 -9.69 -1.24 -9.92
C ILE A 32 -10.40 -2.32 -10.76
N PRO A 33 -11.24 -3.16 -10.11
CA PRO A 33 -12.12 -4.07 -10.82
C PRO A 33 -13.04 -3.32 -11.78
N LYS A 34 -13.55 -4.00 -12.82
CA LYS A 34 -14.48 -3.39 -13.79
C LYS A 34 -15.71 -2.75 -13.13
N ALA A 35 -16.19 -3.34 -12.02
CA ALA A 35 -17.31 -2.82 -11.26
C ALA A 35 -17.05 -1.45 -10.60
N SER A 36 -15.78 -1.12 -10.34
CA SER A 36 -15.40 0.14 -9.70
C SER A 36 -15.08 1.25 -10.69
N GLN A 37 -15.00 0.96 -12.00
CA GLN A 37 -14.72 1.95 -13.05
C GLN A 37 -15.67 3.16 -13.02
N PRO A 38 -16.99 3.03 -12.73
CA PRO A 38 -17.88 4.19 -12.70
C PRO A 38 -17.56 5.23 -11.63
N PHE A 39 -16.74 4.89 -10.62
CA PHE A 39 -16.34 5.82 -9.56
C PHE A 39 -15.11 6.67 -9.93
N TYR A 40 -14.55 6.48 -11.12
CA TYR A 40 -13.38 7.22 -11.61
C TYR A 40 -13.79 8.15 -12.75
N ALA A 41 -13.28 9.39 -12.71
CA ALA A 41 -13.55 10.39 -13.74
C ALA A 41 -12.61 10.20 -14.94
N GLU A 42 -11.40 9.71 -14.67
CA GLU A 42 -10.34 9.47 -15.66
C GLU A 42 -10.53 8.13 -16.39
N LYS A 43 -10.01 8.03 -17.61
CA LYS A 43 -10.01 6.75 -18.35
C LYS A 43 -8.92 5.82 -17.80
N ILE A 44 -9.32 4.64 -17.35
CA ILE A 44 -8.38 3.71 -16.73
C ILE A 44 -7.59 2.93 -17.79
N ALA A 45 -6.27 3.11 -17.81
CA ALA A 45 -5.31 2.31 -18.56
C ALA A 45 -4.80 1.17 -17.66
N TYR A 46 -5.15 -0.06 -18.02
CA TYR A 46 -4.77 -1.25 -17.25
C TYR A 46 -3.39 -1.77 -17.64
N LEU A 47 -2.51 -1.90 -16.65
CA LEU A 47 -1.27 -2.66 -16.80
C LEU A 47 -1.53 -4.17 -16.63
N PRO A 48 -0.73 -5.03 -17.30
CA PRO A 48 -0.98 -6.47 -17.33
C PRO A 48 -0.76 -7.16 -15.99
N GLU A 49 0.20 -6.70 -15.18
CA GLU A 49 0.55 -7.33 -13.90
C GLU A 49 0.26 -6.45 -12.69
N THR A 50 1.08 -5.42 -12.46
CA THR A 50 0.90 -4.48 -11.34
C THR A 50 1.10 -3.04 -11.80
N TYR A 51 0.35 -2.13 -11.21
CA TYR A 51 0.56 -0.70 -11.43
C TYR A 51 1.78 -0.16 -10.67
N GLN A 52 2.25 -0.86 -9.63
CA GLN A 52 3.25 -0.36 -8.70
C GLN A 52 4.65 -0.83 -9.11
N PRO A 53 5.52 0.05 -9.64
CA PRO A 53 6.93 -0.26 -9.81
C PRO A 53 7.60 -0.28 -8.43
N ASN A 54 8.36 -1.34 -8.15
CA ASN A 54 9.22 -1.44 -6.97
C ASN A 54 10.69 -1.43 -7.41
N ASP A 55 11.54 -0.74 -6.67
CA ASP A 55 12.98 -0.69 -6.97
C ASP A 55 13.66 -2.01 -6.57
N ARG A 56 14.00 -2.82 -7.58
CA ARG A 56 14.73 -4.08 -7.41
C ARG A 56 16.21 -3.89 -7.05
N LYS A 57 16.79 -2.72 -7.34
CA LYS A 57 18.20 -2.42 -7.07
C LYS A 57 18.43 -1.89 -5.66
N ARG A 58 17.38 -1.71 -4.86
CA ARG A 58 17.49 -1.23 -3.50
C ARG A 58 18.45 -2.10 -2.70
N THR A 59 19.55 -1.48 -2.25
CA THR A 59 20.56 -2.15 -1.43
C THR A 59 19.90 -2.68 -0.17
N ARG A 60 20.00 -3.99 0.05
CA ARG A 60 19.56 -4.62 1.28
C ARG A 60 20.53 -4.23 2.39
N LEU A 61 20.02 -3.92 3.58
CA LEU A 61 20.87 -3.71 4.74
C LEU A 61 21.75 -4.96 4.96
N GLU A 62 23.07 -4.77 4.94
CA GLU A 62 24.03 -5.85 5.16
C GLU A 62 24.02 -6.31 6.63
N LYS A 63 23.84 -5.36 7.55
CA LYS A 63 23.69 -5.66 8.97
C LYS A 63 22.23 -6.01 9.27
N ARG A 64 21.99 -7.27 9.63
CA ARG A 64 20.74 -7.68 10.25
C ARG A 64 20.74 -7.18 11.68
N VAL A 65 19.75 -6.36 12.03
CA VAL A 65 19.52 -5.93 13.41
C VAL A 65 19.10 -7.15 14.22
N SER A 66 19.74 -7.36 15.37
CA SER A 66 19.36 -8.47 16.26
C SER A 66 18.02 -8.18 16.94
N ARG A 67 17.34 -9.20 17.46
CA ARG A 67 16.05 -8.99 18.15
C ARG A 67 16.23 -8.08 19.38
N GLU A 68 17.37 -8.20 20.04
CA GLU A 68 17.75 -7.38 21.19
C GLU A 68 17.97 -5.92 20.80
N GLU A 69 18.68 -5.66 19.70
CA GLU A 69 18.87 -4.30 19.16
C GLU A 69 17.54 -3.65 18.72
N ALA A 70 16.55 -4.46 18.34
CA ALA A 70 15.21 -4.01 17.94
C ALA A 70 14.18 -3.96 19.08
N CYS A 71 14.59 -4.21 20.33
CA CYS A 71 13.71 -4.32 21.50
C CYS A 71 12.57 -5.35 21.32
N LEU A 72 12.84 -6.44 20.58
CA LEU A 72 11.90 -7.53 20.32
C LEU A 72 12.19 -8.73 21.23
N PRO A 73 11.17 -9.52 21.60
CA PRO A 73 11.36 -10.72 22.40
C PRO A 73 12.20 -11.74 21.63
N GLN A 74 13.08 -12.46 22.35
CA GLN A 74 13.95 -13.49 21.75
C GLN A 74 13.12 -14.67 21.21
N ASP A 75 12.12 -15.10 22.00
CA ASP A 75 11.19 -16.16 21.66
C ASP A 75 9.79 -15.59 21.40
N GLY A 76 9.12 -16.10 20.38
CA GLY A 76 7.77 -15.66 19.99
C GLY A 76 7.66 -15.12 18.56
N PHE A 77 6.42 -15.13 18.06
CA PHE A 77 6.08 -14.60 16.75
C PHE A 77 5.85 -13.10 16.84
N VAL A 78 6.53 -12.32 16.00
CA VAL A 78 6.42 -10.86 15.96
C VAL A 78 5.55 -10.44 14.79
N PHE A 79 4.40 -9.85 15.06
CA PHE A 79 3.56 -9.24 14.05
C PHE A 79 4.06 -7.83 13.76
N CYS A 80 4.29 -7.51 12.49
CA CYS A 80 4.75 -6.19 12.08
C CYS A 80 3.72 -5.48 11.19
N CYS A 81 3.44 -4.22 11.51
CA CYS A 81 2.60 -3.34 10.70
C CYS A 81 3.39 -2.08 10.33
N PHE A 82 4.23 -2.17 9.31
CA PHE A 82 5.01 -1.04 8.81
C PHE A 82 4.16 -0.15 7.89
N ASN A 83 3.19 0.54 8.49
CA ASN A 83 2.29 1.46 7.79
C ASN A 83 2.30 2.83 8.47
N ASN A 84 1.89 3.86 7.71
CA ASN A 84 1.74 5.21 8.26
C ASN A 84 0.63 5.26 9.33
N ASN A 85 0.80 6.14 10.32
CA ASN A 85 -0.11 6.27 11.47
C ASN A 85 -1.58 6.47 11.08
N PHE A 86 -1.85 7.22 10.00
CA PHE A 86 -3.21 7.46 9.52
C PHE A 86 -3.94 6.20 9.01
N LYS A 87 -3.21 5.09 8.77
CA LYS A 87 -3.79 3.80 8.40
C LYS A 87 -4.18 2.96 9.62
N ILE A 88 -3.75 3.35 10.82
CA ILE A 88 -4.05 2.66 12.07
C ILE A 88 -5.34 3.25 12.65
N THR A 89 -6.47 2.72 12.20
CA THR A 89 -7.78 3.09 12.74
C THR A 89 -8.13 2.28 13.98
N PRO A 90 -9.06 2.72 14.84
CA PRO A 90 -9.50 1.95 16.01
C PRO A 90 -9.93 0.52 15.65
N GLN A 91 -10.67 0.35 14.55
CA GLN A 91 -11.07 -0.98 14.05
C GLN A 91 -9.87 -1.88 13.71
N ARG A 92 -8.80 -1.33 13.13
CA ARG A 92 -7.58 -2.08 12.83
C ARG A 92 -6.87 -2.49 14.11
N LEU A 93 -6.83 -1.60 15.10
CA LEU A 93 -6.25 -1.88 16.40
C LEU A 93 -7.04 -2.98 17.14
N GLU A 94 -8.37 -2.95 17.10
CA GLU A 94 -9.22 -3.99 17.68
C GLU A 94 -8.99 -5.35 17.03
N MET A 95 -8.87 -5.40 15.69
CA MET A 95 -8.51 -6.63 14.98
C MET A 95 -7.14 -7.16 15.42
N LEU A 96 -6.12 -6.30 15.51
CA LEU A 96 -4.79 -6.70 15.97
C LEU A 96 -4.84 -7.22 17.42
N ALA A 97 -5.55 -6.53 18.32
CA ALA A 97 -5.74 -6.98 19.69
C ALA A 97 -6.47 -8.33 19.77
N ALA A 98 -7.44 -8.58 18.89
CA ALA A 98 -8.11 -9.88 18.80
C ALA A 98 -7.18 -11.01 18.30
N ILE A 99 -6.21 -10.68 17.45
CA ILE A 99 -5.17 -11.63 17.01
C ILE A 99 -4.20 -11.93 18.15
N PHE A 100 -3.69 -10.90 18.83
CA PHE A 100 -2.78 -11.07 19.97
C PHE A 100 -3.39 -11.89 21.12
N LYS A 101 -4.70 -11.73 21.37
CA LYS A 101 -5.41 -12.56 22.36
C LYS A 101 -5.52 -14.04 21.99
N ARG A 102 -5.36 -14.41 20.73
CA ARG A 102 -5.50 -15.79 20.23
C ARG A 102 -4.17 -16.52 20.06
N VAL A 103 -3.05 -15.81 20.11
CA VAL A 103 -1.73 -16.38 19.93
C VAL A 103 -0.93 -16.11 21.20
N GLU A 104 -0.83 -17.14 22.04
CA GLU A 104 0.00 -17.13 23.24
C GLU A 104 1.47 -16.87 22.83
N ASP A 105 2.19 -16.08 23.63
CA ASP A 105 3.58 -15.68 23.40
C ASP A 105 3.86 -14.94 22.07
N SER A 106 2.88 -14.20 21.55
CA SER A 106 3.07 -13.29 20.41
C SER A 106 3.03 -11.82 20.79
N LEU A 107 3.77 -11.01 20.02
CA LEU A 107 3.93 -9.57 20.18
C LEU A 107 3.63 -8.83 18.87
#